data_AF-A0A845WPE3-F1
#
_entry.id   AF-A0A845WPE3-F1
#
_cell.length_a   1.000
_cell.length_b   1.000
_cell.length_c   1.000
_cell.angle_alpha   90.00
_cell.angle_beta   90.00
_cell.angle_gamma   90.00
#
_symmetry.space_group_name_H-M   'P 1'
#
loop_
_entity.id
_entity.type
_entity.pdbx_description
1 polymer ?
#
loop_
_entity_poly.entity_id
_entity_poly.type
_entity_poly.pdbx_seq_one_letter_code
_entity_poly.pdbx_strand_id
1 'polypeptide(L)'
;MGRHMPKHSDLWKGESWKQHKKNLFRLQRRVYKAVQAGDLRKARSLQKLIMKSRSAQLMAIRQVTQLNQGKRTAGVDGKSSLTYKERFEVLKKLGSSAENWTHQGLREIPIAKKNGGTRMLKVPTIEDRAWQCLAKFALEPAHEATFSAFSYGFRTGRCAQDAQKMLFQNLNSNRNGINKRVIELDIKKCFDRISHDSIMDRLLAPAGLKIGIFRCLKAGINPEFPEQGTPQGGVVSPLLANIALNGIEEINPKVRCIRYADDMVIILKPKDNAEKVLEKIKAFLTERGMEINEEKTKLTKTTNGFDFLGWNFRVQKNGKFRCIPSVENHRNIRKKIKAVVNSSNYGAKIKAKKLAPIVRGWRNYHKSCDMSSSRDSLWFVKNTAHRKFRKERKTNRYKANELCEKAFPTVGYEQNQHVNVKDTKSPYDGDMVYWSKRNSKLYNDATSKALKRQNHSCGHCGLKFVDDERIHLHHIDGNHSNQREDNLMAVHRSCHQQIHWSQKDI
;
A
#
# COMPACT_ATOMS: atom_id res chain seq x y z
N MET A 1 17.42 -11.52 48.83
CA MET A 1 17.60 -10.92 47.49
C MET A 1 16.33 -11.13 46.67
N GLY A 2 15.42 -10.14 46.64
CA GLY A 2 14.24 -10.20 45.79
C GLY A 2 14.65 -10.06 44.32
N ARG A 3 14.44 -11.09 43.50
CA ARG A 3 14.64 -10.98 42.05
C ARG A 3 13.65 -9.93 41.51
N HIS A 4 14.13 -8.73 41.23
CA HIS A 4 13.35 -7.70 40.57
C HIS A 4 12.86 -8.26 39.22
N MET A 5 11.57 -8.56 39.09
CA MET A 5 11.05 -9.02 37.80
C MET A 5 11.26 -7.90 36.77
N PRO A 6 11.86 -8.20 35.61
CA PRO A 6 12.12 -7.19 34.59
C PRO A 6 10.79 -6.59 34.11
N LYS A 7 10.74 -5.26 33.98
CA LYS A 7 9.53 -4.58 33.50
C LYS A 7 9.22 -5.08 32.07
N HIS A 8 7.95 -5.30 31.78
CA HIS A 8 7.51 -5.75 30.45
C HIS A 8 7.93 -4.78 29.33
N SER A 9 8.12 -3.49 29.65
CA SER A 9 8.69 -2.50 28.73
C SER A 9 10.09 -2.87 28.28
N ASP A 10 10.93 -3.30 29.22
CA ASP A 10 12.36 -3.53 28.99
C ASP A 10 12.54 -4.84 28.22
N LEU A 11 11.72 -5.85 28.54
CA LEU A 11 11.61 -7.07 27.75
C LEU A 11 11.23 -6.77 26.30
N TRP A 12 10.19 -5.96 26.06
CA TRP A 12 9.76 -5.63 24.70
C TRP A 12 10.78 -4.77 23.93
N LYS A 13 11.34 -3.76 24.59
CA LYS A 13 12.37 -2.89 24.00
C LYS A 13 13.65 -3.69 23.71
N GLY A 14 13.98 -4.67 24.56
CA GLY A 14 15.17 -5.54 24.46
C GLY A 14 15.03 -6.75 23.53
N GLU A 15 13.85 -7.04 22.96
CA GLU A 15 13.70 -8.09 21.95
C GLU A 15 14.64 -7.85 20.76
N SER A 16 15.19 -8.93 20.20
CA SER A 16 16.15 -8.88 19.10
C SER A 16 15.45 -8.65 17.75
N TRP A 17 14.86 -7.48 17.56
CA TRP A 17 14.01 -7.14 16.41
C TRP A 17 14.67 -7.37 15.05
N LYS A 18 15.96 -7.06 14.92
CA LYS A 18 16.75 -7.35 13.71
C LYS A 18 16.76 -8.85 13.41
N GLN A 19 16.96 -9.69 14.44
CA GLN A 19 17.01 -11.14 14.27
C GLN A 19 15.62 -11.71 13.97
N HIS A 20 14.55 -11.21 14.61
CA HIS A 20 13.19 -11.62 14.29
C HIS A 20 12.82 -11.31 12.83
N LYS A 21 13.17 -10.12 12.33
CA LYS A 21 12.98 -9.75 10.91
C LYS A 21 13.74 -10.68 9.97
N LYS A 22 15.02 -10.99 10.26
CA LYS A 22 15.82 -11.95 9.48
C LYS A 22 15.20 -13.35 9.46
N ASN A 23 14.80 -13.86 10.63
CA ASN A 23 14.22 -15.19 10.79
C ASN A 23 12.91 -15.32 10.01
N LEU A 24 12.02 -14.33 10.12
CA LEU A 24 10.76 -14.28 9.39
C LEU A 24 11.02 -14.27 7.87
N PHE A 25 11.85 -13.35 7.38
CA PHE A 25 12.14 -13.23 5.96
C PHE A 25 12.77 -14.51 5.38
N ARG A 26 13.65 -15.19 6.16
CA ARG A 26 14.22 -16.49 5.78
C ARG A 26 13.14 -17.54 5.55
N LEU A 27 12.14 -17.62 6.42
CA LEU A 27 11.03 -18.56 6.26
C LEU A 27 10.15 -18.20 5.06
N GLN A 28 9.82 -16.92 4.89
CA GLN A 28 8.99 -16.46 3.76
C GLN A 28 9.65 -16.75 2.41
N ARG A 29 10.95 -16.50 2.27
CA ARG A 29 11.72 -16.86 1.08
C ARG A 29 11.71 -18.37 0.81
N ARG A 30 11.78 -19.21 1.85
CA ARG A 30 11.68 -20.67 1.70
C ARG A 30 10.29 -21.10 1.23
N VAL A 31 9.22 -20.44 1.71
CA VAL A 31 7.85 -20.69 1.24
C VAL A 31 7.74 -20.33 -0.24
N TYR A 32 8.18 -19.13 -0.63
CA TYR A 32 8.17 -18.68 -2.02
C TYR A 32 8.90 -19.65 -2.95
N LYS A 33 10.13 -20.05 -2.59
CA LYS A 33 10.91 -21.02 -3.36
C LYS A 33 10.27 -22.41 -3.44
N ALA A 34 9.63 -22.87 -2.37
CA ALA A 34 8.94 -24.17 -2.38
C ALA A 34 7.77 -24.17 -3.36
N VAL A 35 6.97 -23.09 -3.40
CA VAL A 35 5.88 -22.96 -4.37
C VAL A 35 6.40 -22.85 -5.80
N GLN A 36 7.47 -22.07 -6.05
CA GLN A 36 8.09 -22.00 -7.37
C GLN A 36 8.61 -23.35 -7.88
N ALA A 37 9.09 -24.20 -6.97
CA ALA A 37 9.54 -25.56 -7.29
C ALA A 37 8.41 -26.59 -7.39
N GLY A 38 7.14 -26.19 -7.21
CA GLY A 38 5.99 -27.09 -7.19
C GLY A 38 5.83 -27.93 -5.91
N ASP A 39 6.69 -27.75 -4.90
CA ASP A 39 6.67 -28.49 -3.64
C ASP A 39 5.67 -27.86 -2.64
N LEU A 40 4.39 -28.09 -2.91
CA LEU A 40 3.29 -27.59 -2.08
C LEU A 40 3.28 -28.20 -0.67
N ARG A 41 3.80 -29.41 -0.50
CA ARG A 41 3.88 -30.08 0.82
C ARG A 41 4.86 -29.33 1.73
N LYS A 42 6.05 -29.00 1.22
CA LYS A 42 7.05 -28.19 1.93
C LYS A 42 6.58 -26.77 2.15
N ALA A 43 5.91 -26.14 1.18
CA ALA A 43 5.33 -24.82 1.35
C ALA A 43 4.36 -24.79 2.55
N ARG A 44 3.42 -25.74 2.63
CA ARG A 44 2.48 -25.88 3.75
C ARG A 44 3.18 -26.15 5.09
N SER A 45 4.22 -26.98 5.10
CA SER A 45 5.03 -27.23 6.31
C SER A 45 5.71 -25.96 6.82
N LEU A 46 6.30 -25.18 5.91
CA LEU A 46 6.94 -23.90 6.24
C LEU A 46 5.94 -22.85 6.71
N GLN A 47 4.72 -22.83 6.14
CA GLN A 47 3.64 -21.97 6.62
C GLN A 47 3.24 -22.29 8.06
N LYS A 48 3.09 -23.58 8.41
CA LYS A 48 2.87 -24.01 9.81
C LYS A 48 4.01 -23.54 10.72
N LEU A 49 5.26 -23.65 10.25
CA LEU A 49 6.42 -23.17 11.00
C LEU A 49 6.40 -21.65 11.21
N ILE A 50 5.94 -20.85 10.23
CA ILE A 50 5.75 -19.41 10.39
C ILE A 50 4.70 -19.12 11.48
N MET A 51 3.56 -19.81 11.45
CA MET A 51 2.49 -19.62 12.45
C MET A 51 2.95 -19.91 13.88
N LYS A 52 3.85 -20.89 14.07
CA LYS A 52 4.42 -21.27 15.38
C LYS A 52 5.66 -20.48 15.79
N SER A 53 6.24 -19.70 14.88
CA SER A 53 7.48 -18.99 15.13
C SER A 53 7.26 -17.78 16.04
N ARG A 54 7.93 -17.77 17.21
CA ARG A 54 7.96 -16.60 18.11
C ARG A 54 8.40 -15.32 17.37
N SER A 55 9.36 -15.45 16.44
CA SER A 55 9.82 -14.31 15.63
C SER A 55 8.70 -13.74 14.76
N ALA A 56 7.89 -14.59 14.13
CA ALA A 56 6.78 -14.15 13.28
C ALA A 56 5.65 -13.54 14.11
N GLN A 57 5.31 -14.14 15.25
CA GLN A 57 4.26 -13.66 16.16
C GLN A 57 4.61 -12.29 16.75
N LEU A 58 5.83 -12.10 17.25
CA LEU A 58 6.31 -10.80 17.74
C LEU A 58 6.27 -9.73 16.65
N MET A 59 6.72 -10.07 15.44
CA MET A 59 6.67 -9.15 14.30
C MET A 59 5.24 -8.77 13.92
N ALA A 60 4.29 -9.71 13.99
CA ALA A 60 2.89 -9.46 13.69
C ALA A 60 2.24 -8.51 14.72
N ILE A 61 2.47 -8.77 16.02
CA ILE A 61 2.00 -7.90 17.10
C ILE A 61 2.60 -6.50 16.95
N ARG A 62 3.92 -6.40 16.71
CA ARG A 62 4.59 -5.12 16.50
C ARG A 62 4.05 -4.37 15.29
N GLN A 63 3.81 -5.06 14.18
CA GLN A 63 3.26 -4.46 12.98
C GLN A 63 1.92 -3.80 13.27
N VAL A 64 1.01 -4.51 13.94
CA VAL A 64 -0.35 -4.02 14.23
C VAL A 64 -0.36 -2.93 15.30
N THR A 65 0.38 -3.12 16.38
CA THR A 65 0.33 -2.22 17.55
C THR A 65 1.21 -0.98 17.41
N GLN A 66 2.29 -1.04 16.61
CA GLN A 66 3.29 0.04 16.56
C GLN A 66 3.45 0.67 15.17
N LEU A 67 3.35 -0.10 14.09
CA LEU A 67 3.74 0.35 12.74
C LEU A 67 2.55 0.72 11.84
N ASN A 68 1.45 0.00 11.91
CA ASN A 68 0.27 0.27 11.09
C ASN A 68 -0.26 1.71 11.29
N GLN A 69 -0.74 2.33 10.21
CA GLN A 69 -1.30 3.69 10.29
C GLN A 69 -2.61 3.71 11.09
N GLY A 70 -3.47 2.70 10.90
CA GLY A 70 -4.72 2.49 11.64
C GLY A 70 -4.57 1.82 13.02
N LYS A 71 -3.38 1.85 13.62
CA LYS A 71 -3.11 1.18 14.91
C LYS A 71 -3.94 1.69 16.09
N ARG A 72 -4.51 2.90 15.98
CA ARG A 72 -5.35 3.53 17.02
C ARG A 72 -6.84 3.29 16.83
N THR A 73 -7.25 2.60 15.77
CA THR A 73 -8.66 2.27 15.56
C THR A 73 -9.00 1.04 16.41
N ALA A 74 -9.95 1.21 17.33
CA ALA A 74 -10.44 0.14 18.19
C ALA A 74 -11.41 -0.79 17.46
N GLY A 75 -11.40 -2.07 17.82
CA GLY A 75 -12.41 -3.04 17.39
C GLY A 75 -13.69 -2.92 18.22
N VAL A 76 -14.47 -4.00 18.22
CA VAL A 76 -15.69 -4.15 19.05
C VAL A 76 -15.38 -4.10 20.55
N ASP A 77 -14.17 -4.52 20.93
CA ASP A 77 -13.65 -4.54 22.29
C ASP A 77 -13.28 -3.15 22.85
N GLY A 78 -13.40 -2.08 22.04
CA GLY A 78 -13.07 -0.72 22.45
C GLY A 78 -11.56 -0.44 22.66
N LYS A 79 -10.68 -1.44 22.53
CA LYS A 79 -9.24 -1.28 22.76
C LYS A 79 -8.54 -0.62 21.56
N SER A 80 -8.08 0.62 21.76
CA SER A 80 -7.35 1.39 20.74
C SER A 80 -5.82 1.25 20.81
N SER A 81 -5.28 0.68 21.89
CA SER A 81 -3.86 0.38 22.06
C SER A 81 -3.65 -0.72 23.10
N LEU A 82 -2.48 -1.37 23.05
CA LEU A 82 -2.08 -2.38 24.04
C LEU A 82 -0.86 -1.91 24.84
N THR A 83 -0.90 -2.15 26.15
CA THR A 83 0.25 -2.08 27.05
C THR A 83 1.30 -3.14 26.68
N TYR A 84 2.51 -3.03 27.24
CA TYR A 84 3.55 -4.04 26.99
C TYR A 84 3.15 -5.42 27.54
N LYS A 85 2.50 -5.47 28.72
CA LYS A 85 1.99 -6.73 29.31
C LYS A 85 0.96 -7.39 28.39
N GLU A 86 -0.04 -6.65 27.94
CA GLU A 86 -1.07 -7.16 27.03
C GLU A 86 -0.48 -7.67 25.71
N ARG A 87 0.61 -7.06 25.19
CA ARG A 87 1.28 -7.60 23.99
C ARG A 87 1.86 -8.99 24.22
N PHE A 88 2.41 -9.26 25.40
CA PHE A 88 2.90 -10.59 25.74
C PHE A 88 1.75 -11.59 26.00
N GLU A 89 0.61 -11.12 26.51
CA GLU A 89 -0.61 -11.94 26.61
C GLU A 89 -1.10 -12.36 25.21
N VAL A 90 -1.15 -11.41 24.27
CA VAL A 90 -1.47 -11.72 22.86
C VAL A 90 -0.43 -12.68 22.26
N LEU A 91 0.86 -12.51 22.57
CA LEU A 91 1.90 -13.45 22.12
C LEU A 91 1.64 -14.87 22.63
N LYS A 92 1.30 -15.03 23.91
CA LYS A 92 0.96 -16.33 24.51
C LYS A 92 -0.25 -16.94 23.81
N LYS A 93 -1.30 -16.14 23.58
CA LYS A 93 -2.54 -16.56 22.89
C LYS A 93 -2.29 -16.98 21.44
N LEU A 94 -1.47 -16.22 20.70
CA LEU A 94 -1.04 -16.61 19.35
C LEU A 94 -0.25 -17.94 19.39
N GLY A 95 0.64 -18.09 20.37
CA GLY A 95 1.43 -19.32 20.57
C GLY A 95 0.57 -20.57 20.78
N SER A 96 -0.49 -20.46 21.59
CA SER A 96 -1.36 -21.60 21.91
C SER A 96 -2.42 -21.89 20.85
N SER A 97 -2.90 -20.87 20.14
CA SER A 97 -4.17 -20.98 19.40
C SER A 97 -4.08 -20.54 17.93
N ALA A 98 -2.89 -20.24 17.40
CA ALA A 98 -2.75 -19.76 16.02
C ALA A 98 -3.35 -20.70 14.95
N GLU A 99 -3.32 -22.02 15.13
CA GLU A 99 -3.87 -22.99 14.17
C GLU A 99 -5.39 -23.21 14.32
N ASN A 100 -5.99 -22.75 15.43
CA ASN A 100 -7.41 -22.89 15.73
C ASN A 100 -7.98 -21.56 16.24
N TRP A 101 -7.65 -20.45 15.57
CA TRP A 101 -8.05 -19.12 16.01
C TRP A 101 -9.55 -18.90 15.86
N THR A 102 -10.14 -18.21 16.83
CA THR A 102 -11.55 -17.79 16.80
C THR A 102 -11.57 -16.27 16.79
N HIS A 103 -12.17 -15.70 15.76
CA HIS A 103 -12.26 -14.25 15.59
C HIS A 103 -13.38 -13.68 16.45
N GLN A 104 -13.17 -12.47 16.96
CA GLN A 104 -14.23 -11.72 17.62
C GLN A 104 -15.10 -11.00 16.59
N GLY A 105 -16.20 -10.40 17.05
CA GLY A 105 -17.05 -9.54 16.21
C GLY A 105 -16.28 -8.37 15.60
N LEU A 106 -16.80 -7.82 14.51
CA LEU A 106 -16.20 -6.65 13.86
C LEU A 106 -16.95 -5.38 14.24
N ARG A 107 -16.21 -4.31 14.49
CA ARG A 107 -16.82 -2.98 14.67
C ARG A 107 -17.09 -2.35 13.32
N GLU A 108 -18.31 -1.92 13.09
CA GLU A 108 -18.69 -1.23 11.87
C GLU A 108 -18.51 0.30 11.99
N ILE A 109 -17.86 0.91 11.00
CA ILE A 109 -17.61 2.35 10.96
C ILE A 109 -18.04 2.89 9.59
N PRO A 110 -19.05 3.79 9.51
CA PRO A 110 -19.45 4.40 8.26
C PRO A 110 -18.39 5.39 7.75
N ILE A 111 -18.00 5.25 6.48
CA ILE A 111 -17.12 6.19 5.78
C ILE A 111 -17.83 6.75 4.56
N ALA A 112 -17.84 8.07 4.42
CA ALA A 112 -18.41 8.72 3.24
C ALA A 112 -17.65 8.33 1.95
N LYS A 113 -18.39 7.87 0.94
CA LYS A 113 -17.90 7.70 -0.44
C LYS A 113 -17.83 9.07 -1.12
N LYS A 114 -17.03 9.13 -2.17
CA LYS A 114 -16.88 10.33 -3.02
C LYS A 114 -18.19 10.81 -3.66
N ASN A 115 -19.14 9.88 -3.90
CA ASN A 115 -20.39 10.14 -4.64
C ASN A 115 -21.61 10.30 -3.72
N GLY A 116 -21.43 10.57 -2.42
CA GLY A 116 -22.55 10.81 -1.49
C GLY A 116 -23.12 9.57 -0.79
N GLY A 117 -22.68 8.35 -1.12
CA GLY A 117 -23.04 7.14 -0.37
C GLY A 117 -22.11 6.83 0.81
N THR A 118 -22.40 5.77 1.57
CA THR A 118 -21.57 5.31 2.69
C THR A 118 -20.88 3.98 2.36
N ARG A 119 -19.65 3.79 2.86
CA ARG A 119 -18.88 2.53 2.84
C ARG A 119 -18.67 2.12 4.29
N MET A 120 -19.19 0.96 4.68
CA MET A 120 -18.99 0.42 6.02
C MET A 120 -17.62 -0.26 6.09
N LEU A 121 -16.73 0.26 6.94
CA LEU A 121 -15.52 -0.46 7.32
C LEU A 121 -15.83 -1.40 8.47
N LYS A 122 -15.34 -2.63 8.37
CA LYS A 122 -15.42 -3.65 9.42
C LYS A 122 -14.04 -3.79 10.06
N VAL A 123 -13.88 -3.25 11.27
CA VAL A 123 -12.61 -3.17 11.98
C VAL A 123 -12.50 -4.32 13.00
N PRO A 124 -11.53 -5.24 12.85
CA PRO A 124 -11.29 -6.30 13.83
C PRO A 124 -10.60 -5.77 15.10
N THR A 125 -10.64 -6.57 16.16
CA THR A 125 -9.88 -6.33 17.39
C THR A 125 -8.37 -6.29 17.14
N ILE A 126 -7.57 -5.79 18.09
CA ILE A 126 -6.11 -5.79 17.95
C ILE A 126 -5.56 -7.22 17.83
N GLU A 127 -6.13 -8.16 18.59
CA GLU A 127 -5.73 -9.57 18.59
C GLU A 127 -6.01 -10.22 17.22
N ASP A 128 -7.22 -10.04 16.69
CA ASP A 128 -7.59 -10.58 15.38
C ASP A 128 -6.72 -9.97 14.28
N ARG A 129 -6.42 -8.67 14.33
CA ARG A 129 -5.48 -8.05 13.40
C ARG A 129 -4.08 -8.63 13.52
N ALA A 130 -3.61 -8.94 14.74
CA ALA A 130 -2.30 -9.57 14.95
C ALA A 130 -2.26 -10.98 14.35
N TRP A 131 -3.32 -11.78 14.56
CA TRP A 131 -3.44 -13.09 13.92
C TRP A 131 -3.53 -12.99 12.40
N GLN A 132 -4.35 -12.07 11.87
CA GLN A 132 -4.46 -11.84 10.42
C GLN A 132 -3.13 -11.38 9.81
N CYS A 133 -2.34 -10.59 10.54
CA CYS A 133 -1.00 -10.20 10.12
C CYS A 133 -0.03 -11.40 10.09
N LEU A 134 -0.12 -12.28 11.09
CA LEU A 134 0.66 -13.53 11.13
C LEU A 134 0.27 -14.47 9.98
N ALA A 135 -1.04 -14.65 9.75
CA ALA A 135 -1.58 -15.40 8.62
C ALA A 135 -1.08 -14.82 7.28
N LYS A 136 -1.13 -13.49 7.14
CA LYS A 136 -0.60 -12.80 5.96
C LYS A 136 0.88 -13.11 5.73
N PHE A 137 1.72 -13.12 6.77
CA PHE A 137 3.13 -13.47 6.62
C PHE A 137 3.36 -14.88 6.08
N ALA A 138 2.48 -15.84 6.38
CA ALA A 138 2.55 -17.20 5.87
C ALA A 138 1.97 -17.34 4.44
N LEU A 139 0.89 -16.61 4.14
CA LEU A 139 0.15 -16.74 2.87
C LEU A 139 0.78 -15.92 1.74
N GLU A 140 1.19 -14.69 2.01
CA GLU A 140 1.69 -13.75 0.99
C GLU A 140 2.86 -14.31 0.17
N PRO A 141 3.94 -14.90 0.75
CA PRO A 141 5.03 -15.46 -0.05
C PRO A 141 4.63 -16.65 -0.92
N ALA A 142 3.62 -17.44 -0.51
CA ALA A 142 3.13 -18.55 -1.33
C ALA A 142 2.39 -18.04 -2.57
N HIS A 143 1.53 -17.05 -2.40
CA HIS A 143 0.74 -16.49 -3.51
C HIS A 143 1.52 -15.50 -4.38
N GLU A 144 2.51 -14.79 -3.83
CA GLU A 144 3.42 -13.98 -4.63
C GLU A 144 4.21 -14.81 -5.65
N ALA A 145 4.42 -16.11 -5.40
CA ALA A 145 5.05 -17.02 -6.36
C ALA A 145 4.14 -17.34 -7.56
N THR A 146 2.82 -17.13 -7.43
CA THR A 146 1.82 -17.47 -8.46
C THR A 146 1.17 -16.25 -9.11
N PHE A 147 1.34 -15.05 -8.54
CA PHE A 147 0.64 -13.86 -9.03
C PHE A 147 1.24 -13.32 -10.34
N SER A 148 0.35 -12.92 -11.24
CA SER A 148 0.70 -12.31 -12.53
C SER A 148 1.57 -11.06 -12.38
N ALA A 149 2.49 -10.85 -13.33
CA ALA A 149 3.28 -9.62 -13.42
C ALA A 149 2.44 -8.35 -13.67
N PHE A 150 1.16 -8.49 -14.06
CA PHE A 150 0.28 -7.34 -14.34
C PHE A 150 -0.74 -7.05 -13.23
N SER A 151 -0.62 -7.75 -12.09
CA SER A 151 -1.30 -7.41 -10.84
C SER A 151 -0.42 -6.51 -9.98
N TYR A 152 -0.94 -5.35 -9.54
CA TYR A 152 -0.18 -4.36 -8.78
C TYR A 152 -0.76 -4.05 -7.40
N GLY A 153 -2.08 -3.96 -7.28
CA GLY A 153 -2.74 -3.50 -6.06
C GLY A 153 -2.48 -4.42 -4.87
N PHE A 154 -2.21 -3.84 -3.70
CA PHE A 154 -2.00 -4.54 -2.42
C PHE A 154 -0.87 -5.58 -2.38
N ARG A 155 0.05 -5.54 -3.34
CA ARG A 155 1.20 -6.47 -3.42
C ARG A 155 2.49 -5.84 -2.95
N THR A 156 3.36 -6.64 -2.33
CA THR A 156 4.62 -6.13 -1.81
C THR A 156 5.56 -5.71 -2.93
N GLY A 157 6.21 -4.55 -2.81
CA GLY A 157 7.17 -4.03 -3.78
C GLY A 157 6.56 -3.42 -5.04
N ARG A 158 5.23 -3.44 -5.19
CA ARG A 158 4.49 -2.91 -6.34
C ARG A 158 3.67 -1.68 -5.96
N CYS A 159 3.63 -0.68 -6.83
CA CYS A 159 2.89 0.57 -6.60
C CYS A 159 2.07 1.02 -7.82
N ALA A 160 1.22 2.03 -7.64
CA ALA A 160 0.37 2.55 -8.70
C ALA A 160 1.17 3.11 -9.90
N GLN A 161 2.38 3.65 -9.65
CA GLN A 161 3.28 4.11 -10.70
C GLN A 161 3.82 2.96 -11.57
N ASP A 162 3.90 1.74 -11.06
CA ASP A 162 4.27 0.58 -11.88
C ASP A 162 3.22 0.33 -12.97
N ALA A 163 1.93 0.38 -12.59
CA ALA A 163 0.80 0.29 -13.52
C ALA A 163 0.77 1.46 -14.52
N GLN A 164 1.04 2.69 -14.06
CA GLN A 164 1.16 3.88 -14.92
C GLN A 164 2.25 3.70 -15.99
N LYS A 165 3.44 3.24 -15.59
CA LYS A 165 4.56 3.00 -16.51
C LYS A 165 4.26 1.86 -17.49
N MET A 166 3.54 0.82 -17.06
CA MET A 166 3.06 -0.22 -17.99
C MET A 166 2.11 0.33 -19.04
N LEU A 167 1.20 1.22 -18.67
CA LEU A 167 0.32 1.91 -19.62
C LEU A 167 1.15 2.72 -20.62
N PHE A 168 2.14 3.50 -20.15
CA PHE A 168 3.06 4.22 -21.04
C PHE A 168 3.78 3.29 -22.01
N GLN A 169 4.33 2.17 -21.53
CA GLN A 169 5.05 1.20 -22.37
C GLN A 169 4.16 0.54 -23.43
N ASN A 170 2.85 0.51 -23.24
CA ASN A 170 1.89 -0.06 -24.19
C ASN A 170 1.21 0.99 -25.08
N LEU A 171 1.16 2.25 -24.67
CA LEU A 171 0.39 3.31 -25.34
C LEU A 171 1.26 4.41 -25.95
N ASN A 172 2.59 4.30 -25.89
CA ASN A 172 3.47 5.24 -26.58
C ASN A 172 3.43 5.09 -28.10
N SER A 173 4.02 6.08 -28.80
CA SER A 173 4.09 6.14 -30.27
C SER A 173 4.71 4.89 -30.88
N ASN A 174 5.80 4.38 -30.30
CA ASN A 174 6.53 3.19 -30.78
C ASN A 174 5.69 1.90 -30.69
N ARG A 175 4.56 1.92 -29.97
CA ARG A 175 3.62 0.80 -29.87
C ARG A 175 2.31 1.05 -30.59
N ASN A 176 2.24 2.06 -31.46
CA ASN A 176 1.03 2.48 -32.17
C ASN A 176 -0.15 2.69 -31.20
N GLY A 177 0.11 3.34 -30.06
CA GLY A 177 -0.89 3.57 -29.02
C GLY A 177 -2.15 4.26 -29.54
N ILE A 178 -2.01 5.15 -30.53
CA ILE A 178 -3.11 5.94 -31.13
C ILE A 178 -4.24 5.08 -31.72
N ASN A 179 -3.93 3.89 -32.22
CA ASN A 179 -4.91 3.00 -32.84
C ASN A 179 -5.58 2.06 -31.81
N LYS A 180 -5.15 2.09 -30.55
CA LYS A 180 -5.63 1.16 -29.52
C LYS A 180 -6.92 1.67 -28.86
N ARG A 181 -7.66 0.70 -28.33
CA ARG A 181 -8.85 0.91 -27.50
C ARG A 181 -8.57 0.35 -26.11
N VAL A 182 -9.33 0.83 -25.13
CA VAL A 182 -9.19 0.47 -23.73
C VAL A 182 -10.55 0.09 -23.17
N ILE A 183 -10.62 -1.03 -22.48
CA ILE A 183 -11.76 -1.35 -21.61
C ILE A 183 -11.38 -0.90 -20.20
N GLU A 184 -12.14 0.04 -19.65
CA GLU A 184 -12.16 0.39 -18.23
C GLU A 184 -13.14 -0.55 -17.54
N LEU A 185 -12.66 -1.50 -16.74
CA LEU A 185 -13.50 -2.51 -16.10
C LEU A 185 -13.63 -2.23 -14.61
N ASP A 186 -14.88 -2.24 -14.11
CA ASP A 186 -15.25 -2.07 -12.70
C ASP A 186 -16.01 -3.31 -12.23
N ILE A 187 -15.70 -3.82 -11.03
CA ILE A 187 -16.39 -4.96 -10.42
C ILE A 187 -17.42 -4.46 -9.40
N LYS A 188 -18.66 -4.94 -9.49
CA LYS A 188 -19.72 -4.56 -8.54
C LYS A 188 -19.37 -5.07 -7.13
N LYS A 189 -19.20 -4.13 -6.20
CA LYS A 189 -18.97 -4.39 -4.76
C LYS A 189 -17.97 -5.53 -4.53
N CYS A 190 -16.79 -5.46 -5.17
CA CYS A 190 -15.81 -6.56 -5.21
C CYS A 190 -15.59 -7.24 -3.84
N PHE A 191 -15.25 -6.48 -2.80
CA PHE A 191 -15.01 -7.05 -1.46
C PHE A 191 -16.26 -7.63 -0.78
N ASP A 192 -17.47 -7.27 -1.19
CA ASP A 192 -18.71 -7.71 -0.53
C ASP A 192 -19.31 -8.95 -1.19
N ARG A 193 -18.96 -9.26 -2.44
CA ARG A 193 -19.57 -10.33 -3.24
C ARG A 193 -18.68 -11.55 -3.52
N ILE A 194 -17.37 -11.49 -3.23
CA ILE A 194 -16.49 -12.63 -3.47
C ILE A 194 -16.98 -13.87 -2.70
N SER A 195 -17.18 -14.99 -3.38
CA SER A 195 -17.55 -16.26 -2.76
C SER A 195 -16.48 -16.75 -1.78
N HIS A 196 -16.91 -17.20 -0.59
CA HIS A 196 -16.00 -17.80 0.40
C HIS A 196 -15.33 -19.05 -0.15
N ASP A 197 -16.10 -19.96 -0.77
CA ASP A 197 -15.59 -21.20 -1.33
C ASP A 197 -14.54 -20.93 -2.41
N SER A 198 -14.80 -19.95 -3.27
CA SER A 198 -13.87 -19.55 -4.32
C SER A 198 -12.49 -19.12 -3.75
N ILE A 199 -12.47 -18.39 -2.64
CA ILE A 199 -11.24 -18.04 -1.91
C ILE A 199 -10.61 -19.30 -1.32
N MET A 200 -11.39 -20.13 -0.64
CA MET A 200 -10.90 -21.28 0.12
C MET A 200 -10.28 -22.37 -0.77
N ASP A 201 -10.83 -22.58 -1.96
CA ASP A 201 -10.33 -23.52 -2.96
C ASP A 201 -8.97 -23.10 -3.50
N ARG A 202 -8.80 -21.80 -3.76
CA ARG A 202 -7.58 -21.21 -4.33
C ARG A 202 -6.49 -20.95 -3.30
N LEU A 203 -6.82 -21.05 -2.00
CA LEU A 203 -5.91 -20.73 -0.91
C LEU A 203 -4.80 -21.78 -0.77
N LEU A 204 -3.55 -21.36 -0.96
CA LEU A 204 -2.36 -22.19 -0.73
C LEU A 204 -1.98 -22.13 0.75
N ALA A 205 -2.65 -22.93 1.56
CA ALA A 205 -2.50 -22.92 3.02
C ALA A 205 -2.66 -24.31 3.64
N PRO A 206 -2.09 -24.55 4.85
CA PRO A 206 -2.40 -25.72 5.66
C PRO A 206 -3.82 -25.65 6.23
N ALA A 207 -4.40 -26.82 6.57
CA ALA A 207 -5.80 -26.94 7.02
C ALA A 207 -6.18 -26.02 8.20
N GLY A 208 -5.38 -25.97 9.28
CA GLY A 208 -5.69 -25.08 10.42
C GLY A 208 -5.72 -23.59 10.04
N LEU A 209 -4.82 -23.16 9.14
CA LEU A 209 -4.84 -21.79 8.64
C LEU A 209 -6.05 -21.53 7.74
N LYS A 210 -6.45 -22.50 6.91
CA LYS A 210 -7.69 -22.44 6.13
C LYS A 210 -8.91 -22.23 7.05
N ILE A 211 -9.03 -23.02 8.11
CA ILE A 211 -10.11 -22.89 9.10
C ILE A 211 -10.11 -21.50 9.73
N GLY A 212 -8.94 -21.00 10.16
CA GLY A 212 -8.83 -19.65 10.73
C GLY A 212 -9.22 -18.54 9.75
N ILE A 213 -8.89 -18.67 8.46
CA ILE A 213 -9.32 -17.73 7.42
C ILE A 213 -10.82 -17.84 7.15
N PHE A 214 -11.38 -19.04 7.09
CA PHE A 214 -12.81 -19.24 6.94
C PHE A 214 -13.61 -18.60 8.08
N ARG A 215 -13.17 -18.79 9.33
CA ARG A 215 -13.74 -18.10 10.50
C ARG A 215 -13.59 -16.58 10.41
N CYS A 216 -12.49 -16.08 9.87
CA CYS A 216 -12.30 -14.65 9.62
C CYS A 216 -13.33 -14.09 8.63
N LEU A 217 -13.62 -14.84 7.56
CA LEU A 217 -14.62 -14.47 6.55
C LEU A 217 -16.03 -14.51 7.17
N LYS A 218 -16.35 -15.56 7.92
CA LYS A 218 -17.64 -15.72 8.61
C LYS A 218 -17.89 -14.67 9.70
N ALA A 219 -16.86 -14.21 10.41
CA ALA A 219 -17.00 -13.10 11.37
C ALA A 219 -17.34 -11.75 10.71
N GLY A 220 -17.11 -11.62 9.40
CA GLY A 220 -17.30 -10.39 8.63
C GLY A 220 -18.51 -10.37 7.71
N ILE A 221 -19.42 -11.35 7.81
CA ILE A 221 -20.56 -11.50 6.91
C ILE A 221 -21.53 -10.31 6.98
N ASN A 222 -22.17 -10.02 5.86
CA ASN A 222 -23.42 -9.27 5.84
C ASN A 222 -24.55 -10.29 6.03
N PRO A 223 -25.50 -10.11 6.95
CA PRO A 223 -26.66 -11.01 7.08
C PRO A 223 -27.40 -11.27 5.76
N GLU A 224 -27.42 -10.29 4.84
CA GLU A 224 -28.01 -10.45 3.50
C GLU A 224 -27.23 -11.41 2.58
N PHE A 225 -25.93 -11.59 2.84
CA PHE A 225 -25.03 -12.41 2.01
C PHE A 225 -24.06 -13.21 2.91
N PRO A 226 -24.52 -14.26 3.60
CA PRO A 226 -23.76 -14.97 4.64
C PRO A 226 -22.59 -15.81 4.10
N GLU A 227 -22.55 -16.05 2.80
CA GLU A 227 -21.53 -16.88 2.13
C GLU A 227 -20.60 -16.07 1.21
N GLN A 228 -20.75 -14.74 1.24
CA GLN A 228 -19.99 -13.85 0.38
C GLN A 228 -19.32 -12.74 1.17
N GLY A 229 -18.27 -12.22 0.54
CA GLY A 229 -17.56 -11.04 0.98
C GLY A 229 -16.42 -11.31 1.95
N THR A 230 -15.50 -10.37 1.98
CA THR A 230 -14.37 -10.33 2.90
C THR A 230 -14.44 -9.01 3.67
N PRO A 231 -14.22 -9.01 4.99
CA PRO A 231 -14.39 -7.81 5.79
C PRO A 231 -13.45 -6.69 5.36
N GLN A 232 -14.03 -5.56 4.96
CA GLN A 232 -13.29 -4.38 4.53
C GLN A 232 -12.68 -3.68 5.74
N GLY A 233 -11.41 -3.99 6.03
CA GLY A 233 -10.70 -3.48 7.21
C GLY A 233 -9.79 -4.52 7.87
N GLY A 234 -9.95 -5.80 7.51
CA GLY A 234 -9.02 -6.86 7.89
C GLY A 234 -7.65 -6.70 7.23
N VAL A 235 -6.59 -7.14 7.93
CA VAL A 235 -5.20 -7.07 7.45
C VAL A 235 -4.96 -8.04 6.28
N VAL A 236 -5.65 -9.19 6.29
CA VAL A 236 -5.50 -10.24 5.28
C VAL A 236 -6.46 -10.07 4.10
N SER A 237 -7.56 -9.34 4.26
CA SER A 237 -8.62 -9.18 3.25
C SER A 237 -8.12 -8.74 1.87
N PRO A 238 -7.19 -7.77 1.74
CA PRO A 238 -6.67 -7.37 0.43
C PRO A 238 -5.91 -8.50 -0.29
N LEU A 239 -5.21 -9.37 0.46
CA LEU A 239 -4.55 -10.53 -0.11
C LEU A 239 -5.58 -11.57 -0.58
N LEU A 240 -6.64 -11.81 0.18
CA LEU A 240 -7.71 -12.74 -0.21
C LEU A 240 -8.43 -12.29 -1.50
N ALA A 241 -8.70 -10.99 -1.64
CA ALA A 241 -9.25 -10.42 -2.86
C ALA A 241 -8.31 -10.65 -4.07
N ASN A 242 -7.01 -10.46 -3.88
CA ASN A 242 -6.01 -10.75 -4.92
C ASN A 242 -5.94 -12.23 -5.29
N ILE A 243 -6.12 -13.15 -4.32
CA ILE A 243 -6.16 -14.60 -4.55
C ILE A 243 -7.40 -14.96 -5.37
N ALA A 244 -8.57 -14.42 -5.01
CA ALA A 244 -9.81 -14.66 -5.76
C ALA A 244 -9.70 -14.19 -7.22
N LEU A 245 -9.14 -12.99 -7.43
CA LEU A 245 -8.98 -12.41 -8.78
C LEU A 245 -7.77 -12.93 -9.55
N ASN A 246 -6.92 -13.77 -8.97
CA ASN A 246 -5.72 -14.26 -9.65
C ASN A 246 -6.10 -15.09 -10.89
N GLY A 247 -5.41 -14.80 -12.02
CA GLY A 247 -5.65 -15.44 -13.31
C GLY A 247 -6.47 -14.59 -14.28
N ILE A 248 -7.13 -13.53 -13.81
CA ILE A 248 -7.90 -12.63 -14.69
C ILE A 248 -7.01 -11.95 -15.74
N GLU A 249 -5.74 -11.72 -15.41
CA GLU A 249 -4.77 -11.10 -16.30
C GLU A 249 -4.37 -12.00 -17.48
N GLU A 250 -4.62 -13.30 -17.38
CA GLU A 250 -4.13 -14.33 -18.30
C GLU A 250 -5.24 -14.95 -19.15
N ILE A 251 -6.51 -14.58 -18.92
CA ILE A 251 -7.70 -15.06 -19.64
C ILE A 251 -7.56 -14.94 -21.16
N ASN A 252 -6.93 -13.86 -21.62
CA ASN A 252 -6.66 -13.67 -23.04
C ASN A 252 -5.21 -13.20 -23.25
N PRO A 253 -4.30 -14.10 -23.67
CA PRO A 253 -2.89 -13.78 -23.83
C PRO A 253 -2.61 -12.78 -24.96
N LYS A 254 -3.60 -12.51 -25.84
CA LYS A 254 -3.46 -11.54 -26.93
C LYS A 254 -3.62 -10.09 -26.46
N VAL A 255 -4.30 -9.86 -25.33
CA VAL A 255 -4.57 -8.52 -24.80
C VAL A 255 -3.79 -8.28 -23.52
N ARG A 256 -3.53 -7.01 -23.19
CA ARG A 256 -2.84 -6.66 -21.95
C ARG A 256 -3.85 -6.20 -20.91
N CYS A 257 -4.07 -7.01 -19.88
CA CYS A 257 -4.84 -6.62 -18.70
C CYS A 257 -3.88 -6.06 -17.64
N ILE A 258 -4.15 -4.84 -17.16
CA ILE A 258 -3.42 -4.19 -16.06
C ILE A 258 -4.40 -4.06 -14.90
N ARG A 259 -4.11 -4.75 -13.79
CA ARG A 259 -4.99 -4.80 -12.62
C ARG A 259 -4.35 -4.11 -11.42
N TYR A 260 -5.13 -3.26 -10.77
CA TYR A 260 -4.80 -2.69 -9.48
C TYR A 260 -5.96 -2.96 -8.51
N ALA A 261 -5.84 -4.05 -7.75
CA ALA A 261 -6.93 -4.58 -6.92
C ALA A 261 -8.17 -4.92 -7.77
N ASP A 262 -9.26 -4.20 -7.59
CA ASP A 262 -10.53 -4.30 -8.31
C ASP A 262 -10.59 -3.43 -9.57
N ASP A 263 -9.85 -2.32 -9.61
CA ASP A 263 -9.76 -1.45 -10.79
C ASP A 263 -8.90 -2.11 -11.89
N MET A 264 -9.44 -2.26 -13.10
CA MET A 264 -8.73 -2.89 -14.22
C MET A 264 -8.84 -2.13 -15.52
N VAL A 265 -7.78 -2.20 -16.31
CA VAL A 265 -7.70 -1.63 -17.64
C VAL A 265 -7.19 -2.68 -18.61
N ILE A 266 -7.92 -2.89 -19.70
CA ILE A 266 -7.56 -3.88 -20.72
C ILE A 266 -7.29 -3.16 -22.03
N ILE A 267 -6.07 -3.32 -22.54
CA ILE A 267 -5.62 -2.68 -23.78
C ILE A 267 -5.92 -3.61 -24.96
N LEU A 268 -6.74 -3.11 -25.87
CA LEU A 268 -7.14 -3.78 -27.10
C LEU A 268 -6.40 -3.19 -28.31
N LYS A 269 -5.90 -4.06 -29.18
CA LYS A 269 -5.44 -3.70 -30.52
C LYS A 269 -6.65 -3.39 -31.42
N PRO A 270 -6.46 -2.72 -32.57
CA PRO A 270 -7.55 -2.35 -33.47
C PRO A 270 -8.49 -3.51 -33.82
N LYS A 271 -7.91 -4.68 -34.14
CA LYS A 271 -8.63 -5.88 -34.57
C LYS A 271 -9.17 -6.76 -33.44
N ASP A 272 -8.92 -6.42 -32.17
CA ASP A 272 -9.38 -7.25 -31.06
C ASP A 272 -10.89 -7.07 -30.86
N ASN A 273 -11.63 -8.18 -30.71
CA ASN A 273 -13.05 -8.12 -30.38
C ASN A 273 -13.22 -7.87 -28.87
N ALA A 274 -13.80 -6.70 -28.52
CA ALA A 274 -14.00 -6.28 -27.14
C ALA A 274 -15.05 -7.13 -26.41
N GLU A 275 -16.14 -7.50 -27.10
CA GLU A 275 -17.25 -8.29 -26.54
C GLU A 275 -16.76 -9.68 -26.15
N LYS A 276 -16.02 -10.34 -27.05
CA LYS A 276 -15.43 -11.67 -26.76
C LYS A 276 -14.45 -11.65 -25.57
N VAL A 277 -13.74 -10.54 -25.37
CA VAL A 277 -12.87 -10.36 -24.20
C VAL A 277 -13.73 -10.21 -22.93
N LEU A 278 -14.76 -9.37 -22.97
CA LEU A 278 -15.68 -9.13 -21.86
C LEU A 278 -16.44 -10.40 -21.46
N GLU A 279 -16.92 -11.20 -22.41
CA GLU A 279 -17.61 -12.47 -22.15
C GLU A 279 -16.74 -13.45 -21.34
N LYS A 280 -15.47 -13.61 -21.75
CA LYS A 280 -14.53 -14.47 -21.02
C LYS A 280 -14.28 -13.98 -19.59
N ILE A 281 -14.18 -12.66 -19.41
CA ILE A 281 -14.00 -12.07 -18.09
C ILE A 281 -15.26 -12.22 -17.24
N LYS A 282 -16.45 -12.04 -17.84
CA LYS A 282 -17.73 -12.24 -17.18
C LYS A 282 -17.84 -13.68 -16.68
N ALA A 283 -17.55 -14.67 -17.54
CA ALA A 283 -17.52 -16.08 -17.14
C ALA A 283 -16.55 -16.35 -15.96
N PHE A 284 -15.33 -15.80 -16.04
CA PHE A 284 -14.33 -15.94 -14.97
C PHE A 284 -14.78 -15.35 -13.63
N LEU A 285 -15.45 -14.18 -13.66
CA LEU A 285 -15.95 -13.51 -12.47
C LEU A 285 -17.16 -14.22 -11.89
N THR A 286 -18.08 -14.70 -12.72
CA THR A 286 -19.27 -15.45 -12.30
C THR A 286 -18.88 -16.73 -11.54
N GLU A 287 -17.87 -17.47 -12.01
CA GLU A 287 -17.31 -18.64 -11.31
C GLU A 287 -16.83 -18.31 -9.87
N ARG A 288 -16.55 -17.03 -9.58
CA ARG A 288 -16.03 -16.54 -8.30
C ARG A 288 -17.09 -15.77 -7.48
N GLY A 289 -18.34 -15.77 -7.93
CA GLY A 289 -19.44 -15.03 -7.32
C GLY A 289 -19.40 -13.52 -7.54
N MET A 290 -18.63 -13.05 -8.53
CA MET A 290 -18.47 -11.62 -8.82
C MET A 290 -19.16 -11.23 -10.13
N GLU A 291 -19.56 -9.96 -10.22
CA GLU A 291 -20.22 -9.41 -11.40
C GLU A 291 -19.52 -8.14 -11.89
N ILE A 292 -19.49 -7.97 -13.21
CA ILE A 292 -19.05 -6.74 -13.86
C ILE A 292 -20.09 -5.64 -13.61
N ASN A 293 -19.61 -4.42 -13.40
CA ASN A 293 -20.44 -3.24 -13.38
C ASN A 293 -20.61 -2.69 -14.80
N GLU A 294 -21.63 -3.16 -15.52
CA GLU A 294 -21.86 -2.81 -16.92
C GLU A 294 -22.06 -1.29 -17.12
N GLU A 295 -22.71 -0.59 -16.17
CA GLU A 295 -22.89 0.87 -16.23
C GLU A 295 -21.58 1.67 -16.15
N LYS A 296 -20.60 1.15 -15.40
CA LYS A 296 -19.30 1.80 -15.22
C LYS A 296 -18.23 1.29 -16.17
N THR A 297 -18.46 0.12 -16.77
CA THR A 297 -17.52 -0.48 -17.70
C THR A 297 -17.61 0.25 -19.04
N LYS A 298 -16.49 0.75 -19.55
CA LYS A 298 -16.47 1.60 -20.75
C LYS A 298 -15.44 1.13 -21.74
N LEU A 299 -15.80 1.16 -23.02
CA LEU A 299 -14.88 0.99 -24.13
C LEU A 299 -14.50 2.37 -24.69
N THR A 300 -13.25 2.77 -24.48
CA THR A 300 -12.75 4.10 -24.87
C THR A 300 -11.62 4.00 -25.88
N LYS A 301 -11.62 4.88 -26.89
CA LYS A 301 -10.44 5.08 -27.75
C LYS A 301 -9.36 5.77 -26.93
N THR A 302 -8.11 5.34 -27.06
CA THR A 302 -6.97 5.95 -26.36
C THR A 302 -6.80 7.44 -26.68
N THR A 303 -7.30 7.90 -27.83
CA THR A 303 -7.32 9.31 -28.26
C THR A 303 -8.30 10.18 -27.48
N ASN A 304 -9.42 9.61 -27.02
CA ASN A 304 -10.41 10.32 -26.21
C ASN A 304 -9.90 10.46 -24.76
N GLY A 305 -9.14 9.46 -24.33
CA GLY A 305 -8.53 9.36 -23.02
C GLY A 305 -9.46 8.71 -21.99
N PHE A 306 -8.86 8.23 -20.91
CA PHE A 306 -9.54 7.48 -19.85
C PHE A 306 -8.89 7.76 -18.48
N ASP A 307 -9.65 7.56 -17.41
CA ASP A 307 -9.18 7.80 -16.05
C ASP A 307 -8.83 6.46 -15.37
N PHE A 308 -7.64 6.37 -14.78
CA PHE A 308 -7.23 5.19 -14.03
C PHE A 308 -6.29 5.59 -12.89
N LEU A 309 -6.53 5.06 -11.68
CA LEU A 309 -5.73 5.32 -10.46
C LEU A 309 -5.48 6.81 -10.16
N GLY A 310 -6.43 7.68 -10.53
CA GLY A 310 -6.35 9.12 -10.30
C GLY A 310 -5.54 9.91 -11.34
N TRP A 311 -5.17 9.28 -12.45
CA TRP A 311 -4.59 9.93 -13.63
C TRP A 311 -5.53 9.83 -14.82
N ASN A 312 -5.46 10.82 -15.70
CA ASN A 312 -6.02 10.76 -17.03
C ASN A 312 -4.92 10.38 -18.03
N PHE A 313 -5.19 9.35 -18.83
CA PHE A 313 -4.30 8.84 -19.87
C PHE A 313 -4.89 9.16 -21.23
N ARG A 314 -4.10 9.73 -22.13
CA ARG A 314 -4.53 10.05 -23.49
C ARG A 314 -3.37 9.96 -24.47
N VAL A 315 -3.62 9.38 -25.64
CA VAL A 315 -2.71 9.48 -26.79
C VAL A 315 -3.15 10.66 -27.63
N GLN A 316 -2.28 11.65 -27.81
CA GLN A 316 -2.58 12.83 -28.61
C GLN A 316 -2.64 12.48 -30.10
N LYS A 317 -3.26 13.35 -30.92
CA LYS A 317 -3.37 13.14 -32.38
C LYS A 317 -2.01 12.97 -33.08
N ASN A 318 -0.94 13.57 -32.53
CA ASN A 318 0.45 13.39 -32.98
C ASN A 318 1.11 12.09 -32.48
N GLY A 319 0.35 11.16 -31.89
CA GLY A 319 0.85 9.89 -31.35
C GLY A 319 1.55 10.00 -29.99
N LYS A 320 1.73 11.20 -29.43
CA LYS A 320 2.40 11.40 -28.14
C LYS A 320 1.52 10.94 -26.98
N PHE A 321 2.06 10.09 -26.11
CA PHE A 321 1.40 9.68 -24.88
C PHE A 321 1.43 10.81 -23.84
N ARG A 322 0.28 11.09 -23.24
CA ARG A 322 0.12 12.04 -22.16
C ARG A 322 -0.56 11.38 -20.96
N CYS A 323 0.03 11.56 -19.79
CA CYS A 323 -0.55 11.21 -18.51
C CYS A 323 -0.52 12.46 -17.64
N ILE A 324 -1.66 12.85 -17.07
CA ILE A 324 -1.81 14.01 -16.18
C ILE A 324 -2.69 13.60 -14.98
N PRO A 325 -2.68 14.33 -13.85
CA PRO A 325 -3.65 14.10 -12.78
C PRO A 325 -5.09 14.26 -13.32
N SER A 326 -5.99 13.36 -12.95
CA SER A 326 -7.38 13.44 -13.41
C SER A 326 -8.07 14.71 -12.89
N VAL A 327 -9.14 15.14 -13.55
CA VAL A 327 -9.90 16.35 -13.16
C VAL A 327 -10.41 16.23 -11.72
N GLU A 328 -10.94 15.05 -11.37
CA GLU A 328 -11.46 14.80 -10.04
C GLU A 328 -10.34 14.74 -8.98
N ASN A 329 -9.18 14.18 -9.31
CA ASN A 329 -8.02 14.20 -8.42
C ASN A 329 -7.59 15.65 -8.12
N HIS A 330 -7.46 16.49 -9.16
CA HIS A 330 -7.13 17.91 -9.01
C HIS A 330 -8.16 18.67 -8.14
N ARG A 331 -9.44 18.43 -8.40
CA ARG A 331 -10.53 19.02 -7.61
C ARG A 331 -10.41 18.68 -6.13
N ASN A 332 -10.07 17.43 -5.81
CA ASN A 332 -9.92 16.96 -4.43
C ASN A 332 -8.72 17.58 -3.72
N ILE A 333 -7.55 17.67 -4.35
CA ILE A 333 -6.40 18.35 -3.74
C ILE A 333 -6.68 19.85 -3.54
N ARG A 334 -7.37 20.50 -4.50
CA ARG A 334 -7.78 21.90 -4.39
C ARG A 334 -8.73 22.12 -3.22
N LYS A 335 -9.72 21.24 -3.02
CA LYS A 335 -10.63 21.28 -1.86
C LYS A 335 -9.85 21.19 -0.53
N LYS A 336 -8.93 20.22 -0.42
CA LYS A 336 -8.09 20.04 0.79
C LYS A 336 -7.23 21.28 1.08
N ILE A 337 -6.58 21.84 0.06
CA ILE A 337 -5.75 23.04 0.24
C ILE A 337 -6.62 24.23 0.63
N LYS A 338 -7.76 24.44 -0.04
CA LYS A 338 -8.69 25.53 0.30
C LYS A 338 -9.19 25.44 1.74
N ALA A 339 -9.52 24.24 2.23
CA ALA A 339 -9.95 24.06 3.61
C ALA A 339 -8.90 24.53 4.63
N VAL A 340 -7.60 24.29 4.36
CA VAL A 340 -6.52 24.76 5.24
C VAL A 340 -6.28 26.26 5.07
N VAL A 341 -6.24 26.77 3.83
CA VAL A 341 -5.95 28.18 3.54
C VAL A 341 -7.05 29.11 4.08
N ASN A 342 -8.31 28.69 3.98
CA ASN A 342 -9.47 29.50 4.38
C ASN A 342 -9.85 29.34 5.85
N SER A 343 -9.22 28.42 6.60
CA SER A 343 -9.46 28.31 8.04
C SER A 343 -9.00 29.57 8.77
N SER A 344 -9.92 30.22 9.48
CA SER A 344 -9.68 31.37 10.34
C SER A 344 -8.85 30.99 11.58
N ASN A 345 -8.98 29.75 12.04
CA ASN A 345 -8.31 29.25 13.26
C ASN A 345 -6.78 29.09 13.10
N TYR A 346 -6.23 29.27 11.91
CA TYR A 346 -4.81 29.06 11.64
C TYR A 346 -4.13 30.33 11.12
N GLY A 347 -3.02 30.74 11.75
CA GLY A 347 -2.08 31.69 11.17
C GLY A 347 -1.21 31.07 10.06
N ALA A 348 -0.49 31.90 9.32
CA ALA A 348 0.26 31.54 8.11
C ALA A 348 1.32 30.46 8.38
N LYS A 349 2.00 30.52 9.52
CA LYS A 349 2.99 29.51 9.93
C LYS A 349 2.35 28.12 10.11
N ILE A 350 1.19 28.06 10.75
CA ILE A 350 0.44 26.81 10.97
C ILE A 350 -0.12 26.29 9.64
N LYS A 351 -0.68 27.18 8.82
CA LYS A 351 -1.16 26.85 7.47
C LYS A 351 -0.04 26.25 6.63
N ALA A 352 1.13 26.87 6.60
CA ALA A 352 2.29 26.36 5.86
C ALA A 352 2.71 24.96 6.34
N LYS A 353 2.79 24.75 7.66
CA LYS A 353 3.13 23.44 8.25
C LYS A 353 2.10 22.35 7.91
N LYS A 354 0.80 22.69 7.84
CA LYS A 354 -0.28 21.77 7.45
C LYS A 354 -0.33 21.51 5.94
N LEU A 355 -0.05 22.51 5.10
CA LEU A 355 -0.07 22.41 3.65
C LEU A 355 1.10 21.59 3.10
N ALA A 356 2.31 21.79 3.65
CA ALA A 356 3.52 21.13 3.17
C ALA A 356 3.40 19.61 2.98
N PRO A 357 2.92 18.80 3.97
CA PRO A 357 2.77 17.36 3.79
C PRO A 357 1.68 16.99 2.77
N ILE A 358 0.60 17.78 2.67
CA ILE A 358 -0.49 17.56 1.71
C ILE A 358 0.03 17.74 0.28
N VAL A 359 0.69 18.86 0.01
CA VAL A 359 1.25 19.19 -1.31
C VAL A 359 2.38 18.23 -1.67
N ARG A 360 3.30 17.94 -0.74
CA ARG A 360 4.40 17.01 -0.95
C ARG A 360 3.89 15.61 -1.28
N GLY A 361 2.91 15.11 -0.53
CA GLY A 361 2.31 13.79 -0.78
C GLY A 361 1.67 13.70 -2.16
N TRP A 362 0.92 14.73 -2.55
CA TRP A 362 0.29 14.80 -3.86
C TRP A 362 1.32 14.87 -5.00
N ARG A 363 2.32 15.75 -4.90
CA ARG A 363 3.40 15.84 -5.90
C ARG A 363 4.21 14.55 -6.01
N ASN A 364 4.54 13.90 -4.90
CA ASN A 364 5.25 12.61 -4.90
C ASN A 364 4.44 11.51 -5.59
N TYR A 365 3.12 11.46 -5.39
CA TYR A 365 2.26 10.49 -6.06
C TYR A 365 2.25 10.71 -7.58
N HIS A 366 2.15 11.98 -7.99
CA HIS A 366 2.07 12.40 -9.38
C HIS A 366 3.44 12.68 -10.05
N LYS A 367 4.57 12.32 -9.42
CA LYS A 367 5.91 12.66 -9.92
C LYS A 367 6.28 12.11 -11.30
N SER A 368 5.54 11.11 -11.78
CA SER A 368 5.80 10.45 -13.06
C SER A 368 4.83 10.85 -14.17
N CYS A 369 3.88 11.75 -13.90
CA CYS A 369 3.02 12.34 -14.93
C CYS A 369 3.51 13.74 -15.36
N ASP A 370 2.90 14.26 -16.42
CA ASP A 370 3.09 15.64 -16.86
C ASP A 370 2.45 16.60 -15.84
N MET A 371 3.29 17.44 -15.23
CA MET A 371 2.92 18.43 -14.20
C MET A 371 3.17 19.87 -14.66
N SER A 372 3.52 20.07 -15.94
CA SER A 372 3.96 21.35 -16.51
C SER A 372 2.86 22.41 -16.56
N SER A 373 1.59 22.00 -16.59
CA SER A 373 0.47 22.93 -16.71
C SER A 373 0.32 23.84 -15.48
N SER A 374 -0.16 25.07 -15.66
CA SER A 374 -0.48 25.98 -14.54
C SER A 374 -1.51 25.39 -13.56
N ARG A 375 -2.36 24.49 -14.06
CA ARG A 375 -3.31 23.72 -13.26
C ARG A 375 -2.57 22.76 -12.34
N ASP A 376 -1.70 21.92 -12.90
CA ASP A 376 -1.09 20.77 -12.21
C ASP A 376 0.15 21.17 -11.39
N SER A 377 0.82 22.27 -11.75
CA SER A 377 1.84 22.91 -10.90
C SER A 377 1.27 23.50 -9.58
N LEU A 378 -0.07 23.57 -9.46
CA LEU A 378 -0.82 24.20 -8.36
C LEU A 378 -0.61 25.72 -8.25
N TRP A 379 -0.18 26.37 -9.33
CA TRP A 379 0.19 27.79 -9.35
C TRP A 379 -0.91 28.71 -8.79
N PHE A 380 -2.16 28.54 -9.26
CA PHE A 380 -3.29 29.37 -8.82
C PHE A 380 -3.55 29.26 -7.30
N VAL A 381 -3.40 28.05 -6.76
CA VAL A 381 -3.67 27.78 -5.35
C VAL A 381 -2.50 28.30 -4.49
N LYS A 382 -1.26 28.16 -4.98
CA LYS A 382 -0.06 28.78 -4.38
C LYS A 382 -0.23 30.29 -4.27
N ASN A 383 -0.63 30.97 -5.35
CA ASN A 383 -0.87 32.41 -5.37
C ASN A 383 -2.00 32.84 -4.44
N THR A 384 -3.03 32.01 -4.29
CA THR A 384 -4.13 32.30 -3.35
C THR A 384 -3.66 32.20 -1.91
N ALA A 385 -2.88 31.17 -1.57
CA ALA A 385 -2.27 31.04 -0.24
C ALA A 385 -1.32 32.20 0.06
N HIS A 386 -0.49 32.58 -0.92
CA HIS A 386 0.43 33.72 -0.82
C HIS A 386 -0.30 35.04 -0.49
N ARG A 387 -1.36 35.36 -1.25
CA ARG A 387 -2.20 36.54 -0.98
C ARG A 387 -2.79 36.52 0.42
N LYS A 388 -3.20 35.35 0.93
CA LYS A 388 -3.73 35.20 2.29
C LYS A 388 -2.65 35.39 3.36
N PHE A 389 -1.45 34.84 3.16
CA PHE A 389 -0.33 35.02 4.09
C PHE A 389 0.11 36.48 4.19
N ARG A 390 0.06 37.24 3.09
CA ARG A 390 0.35 38.69 3.08
C ARG A 390 -0.65 39.55 3.84
N LYS A 391 -1.89 39.09 4.01
CA LYS A 391 -2.92 39.83 4.76
C LYS A 391 -2.81 39.66 6.28
N GLU A 392 -1.92 38.79 6.76
CA GLU A 392 -1.73 38.61 8.20
C GLU A 392 -0.83 39.70 8.79
N ARG A 393 -1.31 40.39 9.82
CA ARG A 393 -0.71 41.59 10.42
C ARG A 393 0.77 41.44 10.81
N LYS A 394 1.21 40.23 11.16
CA LYS A 394 2.59 39.91 11.60
C LYS A 394 3.49 39.36 10.50
N THR A 395 3.07 39.38 9.23
CA THR A 395 3.80 38.74 8.11
C THR A 395 4.16 39.77 7.05
N ASN A 396 5.45 40.14 6.97
CA ASN A 396 5.95 40.98 5.86
C ASN A 396 6.05 40.18 4.54
N ARG A 397 6.32 40.86 3.42
CA ARG A 397 6.38 40.25 2.08
C ARG A 397 7.38 39.09 2.01
N TYR A 398 8.57 39.27 2.58
CA TYR A 398 9.62 38.24 2.59
C TYR A 398 9.19 36.99 3.37
N LYS A 399 8.58 37.19 4.53
CA LYS A 399 8.09 36.07 5.36
C LYS A 399 6.93 35.32 4.70
N ALA A 400 6.04 36.04 4.00
CA ALA A 400 4.97 35.42 3.23
C ALA A 400 5.51 34.56 2.07
N ASN A 401 6.57 35.02 1.38
CA ASN A 401 7.26 34.24 0.34
C ASN A 401 7.85 32.94 0.94
N GLU A 402 8.63 33.06 2.01
CA GLU A 402 9.27 31.92 2.69
C GLU A 402 8.23 30.88 3.14
N LEU A 403 7.14 31.32 3.77
CA LEU A 403 6.06 30.43 4.20
C LEU A 403 5.33 29.79 3.03
N CYS A 404 5.16 30.49 1.91
CA CYS A 404 4.55 29.95 0.71
C CYS A 404 5.41 28.86 0.06
N GLU A 405 6.73 29.07 -0.04
CA GLU A 405 7.65 28.03 -0.54
C GLU A 405 7.67 26.81 0.38
N LYS A 406 7.66 27.02 1.71
CA LYS A 406 7.54 25.92 2.68
C LYS A 406 6.20 25.17 2.54
N ALA A 407 5.11 25.87 2.25
CA ALA A 407 3.78 25.30 2.07
C ALA A 407 3.63 24.51 0.77
N PHE A 408 4.33 24.92 -0.29
CA PHE A 408 4.26 24.32 -1.64
C PHE A 408 5.64 23.78 -2.08
N PRO A 409 6.21 22.81 -1.33
CA PRO A 409 7.56 22.32 -1.58
C PRO A 409 7.68 21.73 -2.98
N THR A 410 8.70 22.17 -3.73
CA THR A 410 9.06 21.58 -5.01
C THR A 410 9.46 20.12 -4.81
N VAL A 411 9.10 19.29 -5.80
CA VAL A 411 9.44 17.88 -5.84
C VAL A 411 9.90 17.62 -7.26
N GLY A 412 11.09 17.06 -7.42
CA GLY A 412 11.58 16.63 -8.74
C GLY A 412 10.58 15.65 -9.36
N TYR A 413 10.19 15.91 -10.61
CA TYR A 413 9.30 15.04 -11.36
C TYR A 413 10.01 14.59 -12.63
N GLU A 414 9.82 13.32 -12.97
CA GLU A 414 10.45 12.70 -14.14
C GLU A 414 9.36 11.95 -14.91
N GLN A 415 8.84 12.60 -15.94
CA GLN A 415 7.72 12.10 -16.71
C GLN A 415 8.04 10.73 -17.33
N ASN A 416 7.22 9.72 -17.04
CA ASN A 416 7.37 8.35 -17.52
C ASN A 416 8.69 7.64 -17.16
N GLN A 417 9.49 8.12 -16.20
CA GLN A 417 10.79 7.52 -15.83
C GLN A 417 10.72 6.55 -14.63
N HIS A 418 9.51 6.24 -14.13
CA HIS A 418 9.35 5.29 -13.03
C HIS A 418 9.97 3.92 -13.37
N VAL A 419 10.65 3.32 -12.39
CA VAL A 419 11.37 2.06 -12.54
C VAL A 419 10.46 0.90 -12.12
N ASN A 420 9.94 0.17 -13.10
CA ASN A 420 9.03 -0.95 -12.86
C ASN A 420 9.70 -2.11 -12.13
N VAL A 421 8.87 -2.87 -11.40
CA VAL A 421 9.25 -4.24 -11.01
C VAL A 421 9.48 -5.05 -12.29
N LYS A 422 10.59 -5.80 -12.33
CA LYS A 422 10.94 -6.65 -13.46
C LYS A 422 10.08 -7.91 -13.41
N ASP A 423 9.25 -8.10 -14.45
CA ASP A 423 8.45 -9.30 -14.66
C ASP A 423 7.68 -9.74 -13.41
N THR A 424 7.86 -11.00 -13.00
CA THR A 424 7.25 -11.63 -11.82
C THR A 424 8.12 -11.55 -10.58
N LYS A 425 9.18 -10.72 -10.56
CA LYS A 425 10.02 -10.57 -9.36
C LYS A 425 9.17 -10.23 -8.14
N SER A 426 9.53 -10.85 -7.03
CA SER A 426 8.93 -10.65 -5.71
C SER A 426 10.02 -10.35 -4.69
N PRO A 427 9.77 -9.53 -3.65
CA PRO A 427 10.71 -9.34 -2.54
C PRO A 427 11.15 -10.65 -1.88
N TYR A 428 10.35 -11.72 -2.03
CA TYR A 428 10.62 -13.05 -1.52
C TYR A 428 11.54 -13.91 -2.39
N ASP A 429 11.94 -13.45 -3.59
CA ASP A 429 12.88 -14.17 -4.49
C ASP A 429 14.30 -14.29 -3.90
N GLY A 430 14.65 -13.38 -2.99
CA GLY A 430 15.94 -13.31 -2.31
C GLY A 430 16.98 -12.45 -3.04
N ASP A 431 16.62 -11.76 -4.12
CA ASP A 431 17.47 -10.81 -4.82
C ASP A 431 17.50 -9.46 -4.08
N MET A 432 18.18 -9.47 -2.93
CA MET A 432 18.29 -8.29 -2.07
C MET A 432 18.95 -7.11 -2.76
N VAL A 433 19.83 -7.35 -3.75
CA VAL A 433 20.53 -6.30 -4.49
C VAL A 433 19.57 -5.57 -5.41
N TYR A 434 18.78 -6.31 -6.20
CA TYR A 434 17.76 -5.72 -7.05
C TYR A 434 16.77 -4.87 -6.25
N TRP A 435 16.19 -5.46 -5.20
CA TRP A 435 15.15 -4.79 -4.41
C TRP A 435 15.68 -3.55 -3.68
N SER A 436 16.85 -3.64 -3.04
CA SER A 436 17.44 -2.49 -2.34
C SER A 436 17.81 -1.34 -3.27
N LYS A 437 18.36 -1.63 -4.46
CA LYS A 437 18.66 -0.62 -5.48
C LYS A 437 17.39 -0.01 -6.05
N ARG A 438 16.39 -0.82 -6.41
CA ARG A 438 15.10 -0.33 -6.94
C ARG A 438 14.38 0.55 -5.92
N ASN A 439 14.19 0.06 -4.70
CA ASN A 439 13.49 0.79 -3.65
C ASN A 439 14.18 2.12 -3.34
N SER A 440 15.51 2.18 -3.44
CA SER A 440 16.25 3.43 -3.27
C SER A 440 15.98 4.46 -4.35
N LYS A 441 15.71 4.05 -5.59
CA LYS A 441 15.31 4.95 -6.70
C LYS A 441 13.90 5.55 -6.50
N LEU A 442 13.11 5.02 -5.57
CA LEU A 442 11.80 5.59 -5.25
C LEU A 442 11.93 6.90 -4.43
N TYR A 443 13.07 7.10 -3.78
CA TYR A 443 13.37 8.27 -2.95
C TYR A 443 14.27 9.27 -3.70
N ASN A 444 14.03 10.55 -3.44
CA ASN A 444 14.78 11.66 -4.02
C ASN A 444 15.57 12.41 -2.92
N ASP A 445 16.35 13.41 -3.32
CA ASP A 445 17.01 14.39 -2.45
C ASP A 445 17.95 13.74 -1.40
N ALA A 446 17.98 14.31 -0.18
CA ALA A 446 18.82 13.85 0.92
C ALA A 446 18.61 12.37 1.29
N THR A 447 17.39 11.83 1.09
CA THR A 447 17.13 10.41 1.38
C THR A 447 17.86 9.52 0.38
N SER A 448 17.84 9.88 -0.91
CA SER A 448 18.56 9.14 -1.96
C SER A 448 20.07 9.16 -1.73
N LYS A 449 20.61 10.32 -1.34
CA LYS A 449 22.04 10.48 -1.01
C LYS A 449 22.46 9.60 0.17
N ALA A 450 21.71 9.66 1.29
CA ALA A 450 21.96 8.83 2.45
C ALA A 450 21.87 7.33 2.12
N LEU A 451 20.91 6.92 1.28
CA LEU A 451 20.77 5.54 0.84
C LEU A 451 21.98 5.06 0.03
N LYS A 452 22.49 5.87 -0.91
CA LYS A 452 23.68 5.51 -1.70
C LYS A 452 24.91 5.37 -0.80
N ARG A 453 25.15 6.32 0.11
CA ARG A 453 26.27 6.28 1.06
C ARG A 453 26.25 5.04 1.95
N GLN A 454 25.05 4.64 2.40
CA GLN A 454 24.87 3.46 3.25
C GLN A 454 24.78 2.14 2.46
N ASN A 455 25.16 2.14 1.17
CA ASN A 455 25.02 0.99 0.28
C ASN A 455 23.61 0.37 0.37
N HIS A 456 22.57 1.20 0.32
CA HIS A 456 21.16 0.79 0.37
C HIS A 456 20.77 -0.05 1.61
N SER A 457 21.49 0.14 2.72
CA SER A 457 21.27 -0.55 3.99
C SER A 457 20.85 0.44 5.07
N CYS A 458 20.06 -0.02 6.02
CA CYS A 458 19.64 0.78 7.16
C CYS A 458 20.83 1.05 8.08
N GLY A 459 21.08 2.31 8.40
CA GLY A 459 22.21 2.68 9.26
C GLY A 459 22.10 2.23 10.73
N HIS A 460 20.92 1.76 11.16
CA HIS A 460 20.72 1.22 12.51
C HIS A 460 20.84 -0.31 12.56
N CYS A 461 20.04 -1.04 11.79
CA CYS A 461 20.04 -2.50 11.84
C CYS A 461 20.98 -3.16 10.82
N GLY A 462 21.54 -2.42 9.86
CA GLY A 462 22.40 -2.94 8.80
C GLY A 462 21.69 -3.81 7.75
N LEU A 463 20.36 -3.98 7.83
CA LEU A 463 19.59 -4.72 6.83
C LEU A 463 19.34 -3.86 5.58
N LYS A 464 19.36 -4.50 4.41
CA LYS A 464 18.99 -3.89 3.13
C LYS A 464 17.51 -3.50 3.10
N PHE A 465 17.18 -2.40 2.42
CA PHE A 465 15.80 -1.93 2.23
C PHE A 465 15.06 -2.72 1.15
N VAL A 466 14.61 -3.94 1.48
CA VAL A 466 14.00 -4.88 0.53
C VAL A 466 12.47 -4.84 0.56
N ASP A 467 11.88 -4.59 1.73
CA ASP A 467 10.43 -4.58 1.92
C ASP A 467 9.81 -3.19 1.69
N ASP A 468 8.49 -3.11 1.82
CA ASP A 468 7.71 -1.85 1.68
C ASP A 468 7.79 -0.96 2.92
N GLU A 469 8.68 -1.26 3.86
CA GLU A 469 8.83 -0.45 5.04
C GLU A 469 9.35 0.94 4.66
N ARG A 470 8.61 1.98 5.09
CA ARG A 470 8.98 3.36 4.78
C ARG A 470 10.36 3.68 5.34
N ILE A 471 11.18 4.31 4.50
CA ILE A 471 12.50 4.80 4.88
C ILE A 471 12.34 6.19 5.50
N HIS A 472 12.94 6.38 6.67
CA HIS A 472 12.99 7.64 7.39
C HIS A 472 14.43 8.16 7.38
N LEU A 473 14.60 9.48 7.36
CA LEU A 473 15.87 10.13 7.65
C LEU A 473 15.95 10.46 9.14
N HIS A 474 17.05 10.07 9.77
CA HIS A 474 17.40 10.35 11.16
C HIS A 474 18.57 11.33 11.21
N HIS A 475 18.56 12.25 12.17
CA HIS A 475 19.68 13.18 12.42
C HIS A 475 20.55 12.56 13.52
N ILE A 476 21.80 12.25 13.22
CA ILE A 476 22.71 11.53 14.12
C ILE A 476 23.00 12.37 15.38
N ASP A 477 23.19 13.68 15.21
CA ASP A 477 23.46 14.64 16.29
C ASP A 477 22.20 15.11 17.06
N GLY A 478 21.01 14.64 16.67
CA GLY A 478 19.72 15.09 17.24
C GLY A 478 19.28 16.50 16.83
N ASN A 479 20.08 17.25 16.08
CA ASN A 479 19.77 18.60 15.62
C ASN A 479 18.98 18.58 14.31
N HIS A 480 17.65 18.66 14.43
CA HIS A 480 16.72 18.70 13.30
C HIS A 480 16.75 19.98 12.46
N SER A 481 17.62 20.95 12.81
CA SER A 481 17.72 22.23 12.12
C SER A 481 18.81 22.23 11.04
N ASN A 482 19.72 21.26 11.07
CA ASN A 482 20.76 21.13 10.06
C ASN A 482 20.43 19.96 9.09
N GLN A 483 20.74 20.11 7.81
CA GLN A 483 20.56 19.07 6.79
C GLN A 483 21.91 18.65 6.19
N ARG A 484 22.96 18.68 7.02
CA ARG A 484 24.30 18.28 6.57
C ARG A 484 24.27 16.81 6.18
N GLU A 485 24.89 16.48 5.06
CA GLU A 485 24.76 15.14 4.51
C GLU A 485 25.30 14.08 5.46
N ASP A 486 26.46 14.31 6.08
CA ASP A 486 27.09 13.48 7.10
C ASP A 486 26.20 13.22 8.33
N ASN A 487 25.37 14.18 8.72
CA ASN A 487 24.44 14.05 9.84
C ASN A 487 23.16 13.24 9.52
N LEU A 488 22.86 12.97 8.26
CA LEU A 488 21.60 12.32 7.87
C LEU A 488 21.78 10.81 7.65
N MET A 489 21.06 10.00 8.43
CA MET A 489 21.08 8.55 8.32
C MET A 489 19.73 7.99 7.84
N ALA A 490 19.73 7.22 6.76
CA ALA A 490 18.53 6.52 6.29
C ALA A 490 18.28 5.26 7.13
N VAL A 491 17.10 5.14 7.72
CA VAL A 491 16.71 4.03 8.58
C VAL A 491 15.31 3.52 8.26
N HIS A 492 15.05 2.24 8.54
CA HIS A 492 13.69 1.70 8.52
C HIS A 492 12.83 2.49 9.51
N ARG A 493 11.53 2.69 9.23
CA ARG A 493 10.61 3.35 10.17
C ARG A 493 10.58 2.67 11.55
N SER A 494 10.63 1.35 11.61
CA SER A 494 10.72 0.56 12.85
C SER A 494 12.04 0.75 13.57
N CYS A 495 13.14 0.95 12.85
CA CYS A 495 14.44 1.28 13.43
C CYS A 495 14.45 2.73 13.94
N HIS A 496 13.88 3.67 13.19
CA HIS A 496 13.69 5.04 13.65
C HIS A 496 12.89 5.08 14.96
N GLN A 497 11.84 4.26 15.08
CA GLN A 497 11.10 4.14 16.33
C GLN A 497 11.95 3.60 17.48
N GLN A 498 12.83 2.63 17.22
CA GLN A 498 13.76 2.05 18.21
C GLN A 498 14.77 3.09 18.70
N ILE A 499 15.37 3.86 17.79
CA ILE A 499 16.32 4.92 18.16
C ILE A 499 15.69 5.94 19.12
N HIS A 500 14.40 6.24 18.94
CA HIS A 500 13.67 7.14 19.83
C HIS A 500 13.02 6.45 21.04
N TRP A 501 13.18 5.13 21.23
CA TRP A 501 12.72 4.45 22.45
C TRP A 501 13.59 4.78 23.67
N SER A 502 14.87 5.07 23.43
CA SER A 502 15.87 5.44 24.43
C SER A 502 15.88 6.93 24.77
N GLN A 503 15.30 7.79 23.93
CA GLN A 503 15.26 9.26 24.16
C GLN A 503 14.03 9.73 24.95
N LYS A 504 13.14 8.83 25.35
CA LYS A 504 11.94 9.17 26.15
C LYS A 504 12.11 8.95 27.65
N ASP A 505 13.31 8.59 28.08
CA ASP A 505 13.69 8.37 29.47
C ASP A 505 14.78 9.39 29.89
N ILE A 506 14.57 10.68 29.58
CA ILE A 506 15.25 11.83 30.20
C ILE A 506 14.18 12.86 30.56
#